data_AF-A0AAN7FFE6-F1
#
_entry.id   AF-A0AAN7FFE6-F1
#
_cell.length_a   1.000
_cell.length_b   1.000
_cell.length_c   1.000
_cell.angle_alpha   90.00
_cell.angle_beta   90.00
_cell.angle_gamma   90.00
#
_symmetry.space_group_name_H-M   'P 1'
#
loop_
_entity.id
_entity.type
_entity.pdbx_description
1 polymer ?
#
loop_
_entity_poly.entity_id
_entity_poly.type
_entity_poly.pdbx_seq_one_letter_code
_entity_poly.pdbx_strand_id
1 'polypeptide(L)'
;MASCFPFSKSKSCFLDFQYNPKNDKAGDVRNILLVVATLIAAVTFQAGVNPPGGVWQDTKDGHVAGTAIYASREVDFYVFLVFNTVALSTSVLVIMSLTYNFPFHLEVLVATASMLGTYASAIFSVTPANYSFRFRFILIAAALPFVLRVLIYIVRFKANQEQRNLCVKCRSGNSEDISCRKCGSEIP
;
A
#
# COMPACT_ATOMS: atom_id res chain seq x y z
N MET A 1 -0.29 30.75 6.71
CA MET A 1 -0.66 30.44 5.31
C MET A 1 0.49 30.92 4.44
N ALA A 2 1.32 30.01 3.93
CA ALA A 2 2.40 30.38 3.01
C ALA A 2 1.90 30.14 1.58
N SER A 3 1.64 31.23 0.87
CA SER A 3 1.26 31.26 -0.54
C SER A 3 2.51 31.34 -1.42
N CYS A 4 2.62 30.46 -2.41
CA CYS A 4 3.65 30.51 -3.44
C CYS A 4 2.98 30.48 -4.81
N PHE A 5 3.15 31.53 -5.62
CA PHE A 5 3.22 31.55 -7.10
C PHE A 5 3.45 33.01 -7.59
N PRO A 6 3.95 33.28 -8.81
CA PRO A 6 4.56 32.38 -9.79
C PRO A 6 5.93 32.84 -10.41
N PHE A 7 6.63 31.87 -10.99
CA PHE A 7 7.32 31.95 -12.31
C PHE A 7 8.82 32.25 -12.52
N SER A 8 9.75 32.21 -11.55
CA SER A 8 11.19 32.25 -11.96
C SER A 8 12.23 31.54 -11.08
N LYS A 9 11.90 30.99 -9.91
CA LYS A 9 12.87 30.35 -8.99
C LYS A 9 12.52 28.90 -8.62
N SER A 10 12.12 28.11 -9.61
CA SER A 10 11.60 26.75 -9.42
C SER A 10 12.54 25.78 -8.68
N LYS A 11 13.86 25.99 -8.69
CA LYS A 11 14.81 25.09 -8.01
C LYS A 11 14.90 25.28 -6.49
N SER A 12 14.66 26.48 -5.96
CA SER A 12 14.95 26.77 -4.54
C SER A 12 13.83 26.33 -3.58
N CYS A 13 12.57 26.48 -3.97
CA CYS A 13 11.43 26.14 -3.11
C CYS A 13 11.28 24.62 -2.93
N PHE A 14 11.60 23.84 -3.96
CA PHE A 14 11.48 22.38 -3.92
C PHE A 14 12.51 21.72 -2.99
N LEU A 15 13.67 22.37 -2.80
CA LEU A 15 14.72 21.90 -1.89
C LEU A 15 14.31 22.01 -0.41
N ASP A 16 13.55 23.03 -0.03
CA ASP A 16 13.01 23.16 1.35
C ASP A 16 11.92 22.11 1.67
N PHE A 17 11.28 21.52 0.65
CA PHE A 17 10.32 20.43 0.82
C PHE A 17 10.96 19.04 0.80
N GLN A 18 12.27 18.95 0.55
CA GLN A 18 12.96 17.66 0.62
C GLN A 18 13.16 17.24 2.07
N TYR A 19 12.86 15.97 2.35
CA TYR A 19 13.11 15.38 3.65
C TYR A 19 14.57 15.56 4.06
N ASN A 20 14.78 16.18 5.21
CA ASN A 20 16.09 16.38 5.81
C ASN A 20 16.17 15.60 7.14
N PRO A 21 16.87 14.46 7.19
CA PRO A 21 16.93 13.61 8.38
C PRO A 21 17.57 14.29 9.61
N LYS A 22 18.24 15.44 9.45
CA LYS A 22 18.81 16.22 10.56
C LYS A 22 17.80 17.15 11.23
N ASN A 23 16.81 17.64 10.47
CA ASN A 23 15.88 18.67 10.93
C ASN A 23 14.46 18.11 11.13
N ASP A 24 14.08 17.08 10.35
CA ASP A 24 12.74 16.54 10.36
C ASP A 24 12.60 15.40 11.37
N LYS A 25 11.65 15.58 12.30
CA LYS A 25 11.33 14.54 13.28
C LYS A 25 10.63 13.38 12.59
N ALA A 26 11.02 12.16 12.92
CA ALA A 26 10.41 10.94 12.37
C ALA A 26 8.89 10.89 12.58
N GLY A 27 8.37 11.45 13.68
CA GLY A 27 6.94 11.55 13.96
C GLY A 27 6.19 12.48 12.98
N ASP A 28 6.79 13.61 12.61
CA ASP A 28 6.16 14.58 11.70
C ASP A 28 6.10 14.02 10.28
N VAL A 29 7.20 13.41 9.82
CA VAL A 29 7.26 12.71 8.53
C VAL A 29 6.26 11.57 8.47
N ARG A 30 6.15 10.79 9.54
CA ARG A 30 5.16 9.71 9.65
C ARG A 30 3.73 10.25 9.54
N ASN A 31 3.40 11.35 10.21
CA ASN A 31 2.07 11.95 10.13
C ASN A 31 1.76 12.43 8.70
N ILE A 32 2.71 13.09 8.04
CA ILE A 32 2.56 13.52 6.63
C ILE A 32 2.34 12.30 5.72
N LEU A 33 3.16 11.26 5.85
CA LEU A 33 3.03 10.03 5.06
C LEU A 33 1.71 9.31 5.28
N LEU A 34 1.19 9.27 6.52
CA LEU A 34 -0.14 8.73 6.81
C LEU A 34 -1.24 9.51 6.11
N VAL A 35 -1.18 10.85 6.13
CA VAL A 35 -2.14 11.71 5.43
C VAL A 35 -2.09 11.45 3.92
N VAL A 36 -0.90 11.48 3.31
CA VAL A 36 -0.72 11.24 1.88
C VAL A 36 -1.21 9.84 1.49
N ALA A 37 -0.86 8.81 2.25
CA ALA A 37 -1.29 7.44 1.98
C ALA A 37 -2.81 7.29 2.10
N THR A 38 -3.42 7.90 3.11
CA THR A 38 -4.89 7.86 3.30
C THR A 38 -5.61 8.58 2.16
N LEU A 39 -5.07 9.71 1.68
CA LEU A 39 -5.63 10.43 0.54
C LEU A 39 -5.55 9.60 -0.75
N ILE A 40 -4.40 8.98 -1.04
CA ILE A 40 -4.27 8.10 -2.22
C ILE A 40 -5.22 6.91 -2.09
N ALA A 41 -5.33 6.28 -0.92
CA ALA A 41 -6.27 5.20 -0.68
C ALA A 41 -7.73 5.63 -0.91
N ALA A 42 -8.12 6.81 -0.41
CA ALA A 42 -9.47 7.34 -0.61
C ALA A 42 -9.77 7.63 -2.09
N VAL A 43 -8.85 8.31 -2.80
CA VAL A 43 -9.03 8.64 -4.23
C VAL A 43 -9.09 7.37 -5.07
N THR A 44 -8.23 6.40 -4.81
CA THR A 44 -8.21 5.13 -5.55
C THR A 44 -9.47 4.31 -5.28
N PHE A 45 -9.91 4.21 -4.02
CA PHE A 45 -11.16 3.56 -3.67
C PHE A 45 -12.35 4.20 -4.39
N GLN A 46 -12.47 5.53 -4.35
CA GLN A 46 -13.54 6.26 -5.03
C GLN A 46 -13.53 6.02 -6.55
N ALA A 47 -12.37 6.06 -7.18
CA ALA A 47 -12.24 5.82 -8.61
C ALA A 47 -12.50 4.35 -9.02
N GLY A 48 -12.26 3.39 -8.12
CA GLY A 48 -12.55 1.98 -8.36
C GLY A 48 -14.03 1.63 -8.21
N VAL A 49 -14.72 2.19 -7.21
CA VAL A 49 -16.15 1.95 -6.99
C VAL A 49 -17.05 2.79 -7.89
N ASN A 50 -16.55 3.95 -8.33
CA ASN A 50 -17.20 4.84 -9.29
C ASN A 50 -16.33 4.94 -10.55
N PRO A 51 -16.43 3.96 -11.48
CA PRO A 51 -15.61 3.97 -12.69
C PRO A 51 -15.84 5.25 -13.51
N PRO A 52 -14.80 5.79 -14.18
CA PRO A 52 -14.95 6.91 -15.10
C PRO A 52 -16.07 6.68 -16.11
N GLY A 53 -16.94 7.66 -16.32
CA GLY A 53 -18.11 7.51 -17.20
C GLY A 53 -19.29 6.75 -16.57
N GLY A 54 -19.15 6.22 -15.37
CA GLY A 54 -20.23 5.59 -14.60
C GLY A 54 -20.51 4.14 -15.00
N VAL A 55 -21.67 3.66 -14.54
CA VAL A 55 -22.16 2.30 -14.81
C VAL A 55 -23.45 2.35 -15.61
N TRP A 56 -23.67 1.33 -16.41
CA TRP A 56 -24.92 1.14 -17.13
C TRP A 56 -26.09 1.04 -16.15
N GLN A 57 -27.21 1.70 -16.47
CA GLN A 57 -28.41 1.71 -15.62
C GLN A 57 -29.47 0.70 -16.07
N ASP A 58 -29.32 0.15 -17.27
CA ASP A 58 -30.22 -0.83 -17.87
C ASP A 58 -29.45 -2.03 -18.44
N THR A 59 -30.20 -3.07 -18.80
CA THR A 59 -29.65 -4.29 -19.42
C THR A 59 -30.21 -4.40 -20.84
N LYS A 60 -29.52 -3.79 -21.81
CA LYS A 60 -29.88 -3.72 -23.24
C LYS A 60 -28.62 -3.72 -24.10
N ASP A 61 -28.75 -3.88 -25.41
CA ASP A 61 -27.66 -3.68 -26.41
C ASP A 61 -26.31 -4.36 -26.11
N GLY A 62 -26.32 -5.48 -25.37
CA GLY A 62 -25.12 -6.23 -25.01
C GLY A 62 -24.42 -5.79 -23.72
N HIS A 63 -24.96 -4.79 -23.00
CA HIS A 63 -24.49 -4.39 -21.67
C HIS A 63 -25.46 -4.80 -20.55
N VAL A 64 -24.94 -4.86 -19.31
CA VAL A 64 -25.70 -5.27 -18.12
C VAL A 64 -25.69 -4.15 -17.10
N ALA A 65 -26.84 -3.88 -16.48
CA ALA A 65 -26.95 -2.86 -15.43
C ALA A 65 -25.93 -3.12 -14.31
N GLY A 66 -25.24 -2.06 -13.87
CA GLY A 66 -24.19 -2.11 -12.86
C GLY A 66 -22.77 -2.35 -13.40
N THR A 67 -22.61 -2.71 -14.68
CA THR A 67 -21.29 -2.82 -15.30
C THR A 67 -20.73 -1.46 -15.72
N ALA A 68 -19.42 -1.28 -15.68
CA ALA A 68 -18.77 -0.02 -16.08
C ALA A 68 -19.02 0.28 -17.55
N ILE A 69 -19.44 1.51 -17.85
CA ILE A 69 -19.46 2.02 -19.24
C ILE A 69 -18.02 2.03 -19.78
N TYR A 70 -17.04 2.36 -18.93
CA TYR A 70 -15.63 2.35 -19.31
C TYR A 70 -15.10 0.97 -19.73
N ALA A 71 -15.71 -0.12 -19.25
CA ALA A 71 -15.32 -1.48 -19.62
C ALA A 71 -15.53 -1.77 -21.13
N SER A 72 -16.30 -0.93 -21.84
CA SER A 72 -16.44 -0.99 -23.31
C SER A 72 -15.11 -0.74 -24.04
N ARG A 73 -14.15 -0.06 -23.40
CA ARG A 73 -12.77 0.09 -23.88
C ARG A 73 -11.85 -0.80 -23.05
N GLU A 74 -11.84 -2.09 -23.37
CA GLU A 74 -11.25 -3.13 -22.54
C GLU A 74 -9.78 -2.87 -22.15
N VAL A 75 -8.94 -2.43 -23.10
CA VAL A 75 -7.51 -2.18 -22.85
C VAL A 75 -7.30 -0.99 -21.91
N ASP A 76 -7.98 0.13 -22.17
CA ASP A 76 -7.85 1.35 -21.37
C ASP A 76 -8.37 1.12 -19.94
N PHE A 77 -9.50 0.44 -19.81
CA PHE A 77 -10.08 0.07 -18.53
C PHE A 77 -9.19 -0.89 -17.73
N TYR A 78 -8.58 -1.87 -18.40
CA TYR A 78 -7.63 -2.80 -17.77
C TYR A 78 -6.41 -2.07 -17.21
N VAL A 79 -5.80 -1.19 -18.00
CA VAL A 79 -4.64 -0.39 -17.57
C VAL A 79 -5.03 0.47 -16.36
N PHE A 80 -6.16 1.17 -16.43
CA PHE A 80 -6.68 1.97 -15.33
C PHE A 80 -6.84 1.16 -14.04
N LEU A 81 -7.51 0.00 -14.11
CA LEU A 81 -7.74 -0.85 -12.94
C LEU A 81 -6.43 -1.34 -12.32
N VAL A 82 -5.45 -1.78 -13.12
CA VAL A 82 -4.15 -2.24 -12.61
C VAL A 82 -3.45 -1.14 -11.82
N PHE A 83 -3.29 0.05 -12.40
CA PHE A 83 -2.61 1.16 -11.73
C PHE A 83 -3.36 1.63 -10.49
N ASN A 84 -4.69 1.70 -10.56
CA ASN A 84 -5.52 2.09 -9.43
C ASN A 84 -5.40 1.09 -8.26
N THR A 85 -5.47 -0.21 -8.56
CA THR A 85 -5.34 -1.24 -7.53
C THR A 85 -3.93 -1.28 -6.94
N VAL A 86 -2.87 -1.15 -7.75
CA VAL A 86 -1.49 -1.04 -7.23
C VAL A 86 -1.34 0.14 -6.29
N ALA A 87 -1.87 1.31 -6.67
CA ALA A 87 -1.82 2.51 -5.84
C ALA A 87 -2.57 2.33 -4.50
N LEU A 88 -3.77 1.73 -4.52
CA LEU A 88 -4.53 1.39 -3.32
C LEU A 88 -3.72 0.42 -2.43
N SER A 89 -3.17 -0.65 -3.02
CA SER A 89 -2.39 -1.65 -2.31
C SER A 89 -1.15 -1.05 -1.65
N THR A 90 -0.38 -0.23 -2.37
CA THR A 90 0.80 0.44 -1.81
C THR A 90 0.43 1.39 -0.68
N SER A 91 -0.68 2.11 -0.81
CA SER A 91 -1.14 3.06 0.21
C SER A 91 -1.52 2.36 1.50
N VAL A 92 -2.26 1.25 1.41
CA VAL A 92 -2.58 0.43 2.58
C VAL A 92 -1.32 -0.12 3.24
N LEU A 93 -0.34 -0.60 2.46
CA LEU A 93 0.91 -1.12 3.01
C LEU A 93 1.68 -0.05 3.80
N VAL A 94 1.68 1.20 3.31
CA VAL A 94 2.25 2.34 4.03
C VAL A 94 1.47 2.59 5.32
N ILE A 95 0.15 2.69 5.27
CA ILE A 95 -0.71 2.88 6.46
C ILE A 95 -0.41 1.80 7.51
N MET A 96 -0.39 0.53 7.12
CA MET A 96 -0.11 -0.60 8.01
C MET A 96 1.31 -0.56 8.59
N SER A 97 2.31 -0.25 7.75
CA SER A 97 3.71 -0.14 8.20
C SER A 97 3.89 0.98 9.23
N LEU A 98 3.23 2.12 9.02
CA LEU A 98 3.32 3.26 9.92
C LEU A 98 2.53 3.00 11.20
N THR A 99 1.34 2.41 11.13
CA THR A 99 0.46 2.19 12.30
C THR A 99 0.78 0.97 13.16
N TYR A 100 1.72 0.10 12.77
CA TYR A 100 2.01 -1.18 13.47
C TYR A 100 2.23 -1.07 14.98
N ASN A 101 2.94 -0.04 15.45
CA ASN A 101 3.27 0.13 16.87
C ASN A 101 2.21 0.92 17.67
N PHE A 102 1.04 1.19 17.10
CA PHE A 102 0.00 2.01 17.76
C PHE A 102 -1.03 1.12 18.45
N PRO A 103 -1.57 1.54 19.62
CA PRO A 103 -2.57 0.75 20.35
C PRO A 103 -3.84 0.47 19.52
N PHE A 104 -4.16 1.34 18.56
CA PHE A 104 -5.30 1.21 17.64
C PHE A 104 -4.99 0.41 16.36
N HIS A 105 -3.86 -0.30 16.28
CA HIS A 105 -3.47 -1.01 15.06
C HIS A 105 -4.49 -2.06 14.61
N LEU A 106 -5.12 -2.79 15.55
CA LEU A 106 -6.12 -3.81 15.22
C LEU A 106 -7.38 -3.19 14.58
N GLU A 107 -7.80 -2.03 15.06
CA GLU A 107 -8.95 -1.32 14.51
C GLU A 107 -8.67 -0.83 13.09
N VAL A 108 -7.49 -0.25 12.86
CA VAL A 108 -7.02 0.16 11.52
C VAL A 108 -6.89 -1.05 10.59
N LEU A 109 -6.40 -2.19 11.08
CA LEU A 109 -6.28 -3.42 10.32
C LEU A 109 -7.65 -3.92 9.88
N VAL A 110 -8.60 -4.02 10.80
CA VAL A 110 -9.97 -4.49 10.51
C VAL A 110 -10.67 -3.54 9.54
N ALA A 111 -10.58 -2.22 9.76
CA ALA A 111 -11.14 -1.23 8.86
C ALA A 111 -10.56 -1.34 7.45
N THR A 112 -9.24 -1.50 7.34
CA THR A 112 -8.57 -1.57 6.03
C THR A 112 -8.81 -2.90 5.31
N ALA A 113 -8.90 -4.02 6.06
CA ALA A 113 -9.27 -5.31 5.51
C ALA A 113 -10.71 -5.30 4.96
N SER A 114 -11.64 -4.70 5.71
CA SER A 114 -13.02 -4.47 5.26
C SER A 114 -13.06 -3.63 3.98
N MET A 115 -12.30 -2.53 3.94
CA MET A 115 -12.19 -1.66 2.76
C MET A 115 -11.64 -2.40 1.52
N LEU A 116 -10.62 -3.26 1.68
CA LEU A 116 -10.12 -4.07 0.58
C LEU A 116 -11.16 -5.08 0.08
N GLY A 117 -11.94 -5.66 0.99
CA GLY A 117 -13.05 -6.55 0.66
C GLY A 117 -14.14 -5.86 -0.17
N THR A 118 -14.55 -4.66 0.25
CA THR A 118 -15.56 -3.88 -0.50
C THR A 118 -15.04 -3.43 -1.85
N TYR A 119 -13.76 -3.02 -1.95
CA TYR A 119 -13.12 -2.68 -3.22
C TYR A 119 -13.09 -3.87 -4.19
N ALA A 120 -12.69 -5.05 -3.71
CA ALA A 120 -12.67 -6.27 -4.53
C ALA A 120 -14.08 -6.66 -5.01
N SER A 121 -15.08 -6.54 -4.12
CA SER A 121 -16.48 -6.79 -4.46
C SER A 121 -17.00 -5.80 -5.50
N ALA A 122 -16.66 -4.51 -5.38
CA ALA A 122 -17.06 -3.48 -6.33
C ALA A 122 -16.46 -3.71 -7.73
N ILE A 123 -15.16 -4.00 -7.82
CA ILE A 123 -14.51 -4.35 -9.11
C ILE A 123 -15.18 -5.56 -9.75
N PHE A 124 -15.50 -6.59 -8.95
CA PHE A 124 -16.16 -7.79 -9.46
C PHE A 124 -17.57 -7.49 -9.99
N SER A 125 -18.33 -6.63 -9.31
CA SER A 125 -19.67 -6.22 -9.74
C SER A 125 -19.64 -5.40 -11.04
N VAL A 126 -18.66 -4.50 -11.14
CA VAL A 126 -18.55 -3.54 -12.24
C VAL A 126 -17.95 -4.16 -13.52
N THR A 127 -17.26 -5.30 -13.41
CA THR A 127 -16.59 -5.97 -14.54
C THR A 127 -17.46 -7.08 -15.14
N PRO A 128 -17.76 -7.06 -16.46
CA PRO A 128 -18.61 -8.08 -17.08
C PRO A 128 -18.02 -9.50 -17.03
N ALA A 129 -18.88 -10.49 -16.76
CA ALA A 129 -18.51 -11.88 -16.45
C ALA A 129 -17.77 -12.63 -17.58
N ASN A 130 -17.97 -12.23 -18.85
CA ASN A 130 -17.40 -12.90 -20.02
C ASN A 130 -15.86 -12.79 -20.11
N TYR A 131 -15.23 -11.90 -19.33
CA TYR A 131 -13.77 -11.67 -19.34
C TYR A 131 -13.11 -11.89 -17.97
N SER A 132 -13.84 -12.49 -17.01
CA SER A 132 -13.49 -12.58 -15.59
C SER A 132 -12.14 -13.26 -15.28
N PHE A 133 -11.66 -14.17 -16.13
CA PHE A 133 -10.37 -14.85 -15.93
C PHE A 133 -9.15 -13.92 -16.01
N ARG A 134 -9.14 -12.91 -16.88
CA ARG A 134 -7.99 -11.98 -17.02
C ARG A 134 -7.94 -10.95 -15.89
N PHE A 135 -9.08 -10.61 -15.32
CA PHE A 135 -9.20 -9.68 -14.19
C PHE A 135 -8.89 -10.37 -12.84
N ARG A 136 -9.12 -11.68 -12.71
CA ARG A 136 -8.62 -12.49 -11.57
C ARG A 136 -7.09 -12.41 -11.41
N PHE A 137 -6.34 -12.29 -12.51
CA PHE A 137 -4.89 -12.05 -12.46
C PHE A 137 -4.52 -10.64 -11.98
N ILE A 138 -5.38 -9.63 -12.15
CA ILE A 138 -5.16 -8.28 -11.59
C ILE A 138 -5.25 -8.31 -10.08
N LEU A 139 -6.25 -9.03 -9.54
CA LEU A 139 -6.37 -9.24 -8.09
C LEU A 139 -5.16 -10.00 -7.52
N ILE A 140 -4.62 -10.98 -8.25
CA ILE A 140 -3.39 -11.69 -7.87
C ILE A 140 -2.15 -10.78 -7.99
N ALA A 141 -2.03 -9.99 -9.06
CA ALA A 141 -0.94 -9.04 -9.25
C ALA A 141 -0.94 -7.89 -8.22
N ALA A 142 -2.12 -7.51 -7.72
CA ALA A 142 -2.29 -6.58 -6.61
C ALA A 142 -1.99 -7.20 -5.23
N ALA A 143 -2.32 -8.48 -5.07
CA ALA A 143 -1.96 -9.25 -3.88
C ALA A 143 -0.46 -9.55 -3.83
N LEU A 144 0.21 -9.71 -4.98
CA LEU A 144 1.63 -10.03 -5.07
C LEU A 144 2.55 -9.04 -4.33
N PRO A 145 2.49 -7.71 -4.50
CA PRO A 145 3.32 -6.78 -3.73
C PRO A 145 2.99 -6.82 -2.23
N PHE A 146 1.74 -7.11 -1.87
CA PHE A 146 1.32 -7.34 -0.49
C PHE A 146 1.98 -8.58 0.11
N VAL A 147 1.90 -9.70 -0.60
CA VAL A 147 2.51 -10.97 -0.21
C VAL A 147 4.02 -10.83 -0.17
N LEU A 148 4.66 -10.16 -1.15
CA LEU A 148 6.09 -9.90 -1.14
C LEU A 148 6.52 -9.02 0.04
N ARG A 149 5.78 -7.95 0.37
CA ARG A 149 6.07 -7.11 1.53
C ARG A 149 5.88 -7.86 2.85
N VAL A 150 4.82 -8.66 2.98
CA VAL A 150 4.59 -9.52 4.15
C VAL A 150 5.68 -10.58 4.26
N LEU A 151 6.09 -11.20 3.15
CA LEU A 151 7.21 -12.14 3.11
C LEU A 151 8.51 -11.47 3.54
N ILE A 152 8.84 -10.28 3.02
CA ILE A 152 10.02 -9.50 3.43
C ILE A 152 9.97 -9.19 4.92
N TYR A 153 8.80 -8.78 5.44
CA TYR A 153 8.61 -8.51 6.86
C TYR A 153 8.82 -9.77 7.71
N ILE A 154 8.21 -10.90 7.33
CA ILE A 154 8.35 -12.19 8.04
C ILE A 154 9.80 -12.67 7.98
N VAL A 155 10.48 -12.55 6.84
CA VAL A 155 11.90 -12.92 6.68
C VAL A 155 12.79 -12.04 7.56
N ARG A 156 12.57 -10.72 7.57
CA ARG A 156 13.30 -9.79 8.46
C ARG A 156 13.04 -10.09 9.93
N PHE A 157 11.78 -10.35 10.29
CA PHE A 157 11.39 -10.70 11.64
C PHE A 157 12.04 -12.01 12.10
N LYS A 158 12.02 -13.05 11.25
CA LYS A 158 12.69 -14.32 11.51
C LYS A 158 14.21 -14.15 11.61
N ALA A 159 14.83 -13.41 10.71
CA ALA A 159 16.28 -13.13 10.77
C ALA A 159 16.66 -12.39 12.06
N ASN A 160 15.86 -11.41 12.49
CA ASN A 160 16.08 -10.70 13.75
C ASN A 160 15.88 -11.59 14.99
N GLN A 161 14.89 -12.50 14.96
CA GLN A 161 14.68 -13.51 16.01
C GLN A 161 15.86 -14.50 16.09
N GLU A 162 16.31 -14.99 14.94
CA GLU A 162 17.45 -15.92 14.84
C GLU A 162 18.74 -15.27 15.35
N GLN A 163 19.00 -14.01 14.98
CA GLN A 163 20.12 -13.25 15.55
C GLN A 163 20.00 -13.08 17.06
N ARG A 164 18.80 -12.77 17.59
CA ARG A 164 18.60 -12.68 19.05
C ARG A 164 18.90 -14.01 19.75
N ASN A 165 18.40 -15.12 19.22
CA ASN A 165 18.62 -16.46 19.77
C ASN A 165 20.11 -16.85 19.74
N LEU A 166 20.81 -16.53 18.64
CA LEU A 166 22.27 -16.68 18.54
C LEU A 166 23.00 -15.87 19.61
N CYS A 167 22.64 -14.60 19.80
CA CYS A 167 23.28 -13.75 20.81
C CYS A 167 23.01 -14.22 22.25
N VAL A 168 21.82 -14.74 22.55
CA VAL A 168 21.52 -15.38 23.84
C VAL A 168 22.40 -16.63 24.05
N LYS A 169 22.55 -17.47 23.02
CA LYS A 169 23.39 -18.68 23.07
C LYS A 169 24.87 -18.35 23.28
N CYS A 170 25.39 -17.32 22.61
CA CYS A 170 26.76 -16.83 22.79
C CYS A 170 27.00 -16.29 24.21
N ARG A 171 26.01 -15.62 24.82
CA ARG A 171 26.10 -15.07 26.19
C ARG A 171 26.11 -16.15 27.27
N SER A 172 25.52 -17.32 27.01
CA SER A 172 25.53 -18.48 27.90
C SER A 172 26.86 -19.25 27.91
N GLY A 173 27.91 -18.74 27.25
CA GLY A 173 29.28 -19.25 27.36
C GLY A 173 29.59 -20.53 26.59
N ASN A 174 28.70 -20.97 25.68
CA ASN A 174 28.81 -22.30 25.06
C ASN A 174 29.25 -22.29 23.58
N SER A 175 30.00 -21.28 23.11
CA SER A 175 30.45 -21.24 21.71
C SER A 175 31.61 -20.26 21.45
N GLU A 176 32.78 -20.77 21.01
CA GLU A 176 33.91 -19.99 20.44
C GLU A 176 33.76 -19.76 18.92
N ASP A 177 32.53 -19.58 18.43
CA ASP A 177 32.24 -19.56 17.00
C ASP A 177 32.25 -18.11 16.42
N ILE A 178 32.76 -17.97 15.19
CA ILE A 178 32.92 -16.69 14.47
C ILE A 178 31.58 -15.96 14.31
N SER A 179 30.45 -16.68 14.37
CA SER A 179 29.09 -16.12 14.34
C SER A 179 28.73 -15.21 15.52
N CYS A 180 29.38 -15.34 16.69
CA CYS A 180 29.11 -14.49 17.86
C CYS A 180 29.64 -13.05 17.70
N ARG A 181 30.50 -12.79 16.70
CA ARG A 181 31.06 -11.46 16.42
C ARG A 181 30.01 -10.42 15.98
N LYS A 182 28.84 -10.86 15.49
CA LYS A 182 27.74 -9.98 15.04
C LYS A 182 26.83 -9.45 16.16
N CYS A 183 27.05 -9.83 17.42
CA CYS A 183 26.22 -9.40 18.56
C CYS A 183 26.57 -8.00 19.10
N GLY A 184 27.17 -7.14 18.27
CA GLY A 184 27.60 -5.79 18.62
C GLY A 184 26.44 -4.79 18.62
N SER A 185 25.94 -4.48 19.83
CA SER A 185 25.49 -3.14 20.27
C SER A 185 24.48 -2.33 19.45
N GLU A 186 23.42 -2.94 18.92
CA GLU A 186 22.14 -2.23 18.69
C GLU A 186 20.98 -3.09 19.16
N ILE A 187 20.83 -3.15 20.49
CA ILE A 187 19.55 -3.36 21.13
C ILE A 187 19.10 -1.95 21.54
N PRO A 188 18.01 -1.39 21.00
CA PRO A 188 17.34 -0.28 21.67
C PRO A 188 16.80 -0.73 23.03
#